data_AF-A0A6V7KE78-F1
#
_entry.id   AF-A0A6V7KE78-F1
#
_cell.length_a   1.000
_cell.length_b   1.000
_cell.length_c   1.000
_cell.angle_alpha   90.00
_cell.angle_beta   90.00
_cell.angle_gamma   90.00
#
_symmetry.space_group_name_H-M   'P 1'
#
loop_
_entity.id
_entity.type
_entity.pdbx_description
1 polymer ?
#
loop_
_entity_poly.entity_id
_entity_poly.type
_entity_poly.pdbx_seq_one_letter_code
_entity_poly.pdbx_strand_id
1 'polypeptide(L)'
;WGIPVPIEGFRDKVFYVWFDAPLGYVSITKRYTKDYEKWWKPTKDTDVNLYQFMAKDNVPFHAIMFPATLLAADQGHILVKHIMAT
;
A
#
# COMPACT_ATOMS: atom_id res chain seq x y z
N TRP A 1 0.81 19.84 6.48
CA TRP A 1 -0.03 18.73 6.95
C TRP A 1 0.21 17.53 6.05
N GLY A 2 0.69 16.40 6.57
CA GLY A 2 1.07 15.21 5.81
C GLY A 2 2.23 14.44 6.48
N ILE A 3 2.62 13.29 5.91
CA ILE A 3 3.76 12.50 6.40
C ILE A 3 5.08 13.21 6.00
N PRO A 4 5.98 13.55 6.94
CA PRO A 4 7.24 14.20 6.62
C PRO A 4 8.13 13.33 5.73
N VAL A 5 8.82 13.95 4.76
CA VAL A 5 9.80 13.25 3.92
C VAL A 5 11.12 13.10 4.72
N PRO A 6 11.62 11.87 4.96
CA PRO A 6 12.80 11.63 5.81
C PRO A 6 14.12 11.84 5.02
N ILE A 7 14.24 12.95 4.30
CA ILE A 7 15.42 13.31 3.49
C ILE A 7 15.91 14.68 3.92
N GLU A 8 17.23 14.83 4.04
CA GLU A 8 17.85 16.12 4.33
C GLU A 8 17.48 17.17 3.26
N GLY A 9 17.18 18.40 3.70
CA GLY A 9 16.70 19.47 2.82
C GLY A 9 15.20 19.46 2.52
N PHE A 10 14.45 18.45 2.98
CA PHE A 10 13.00 18.31 2.74
C PHE A 10 12.16 18.50 4.02
N ARG A 11 12.71 19.13 5.06
CA ARG A 11 12.07 19.26 6.39
C ARG A 11 10.68 19.92 6.36
N ASP A 12 10.46 20.85 5.44
CA ASP A 12 9.18 21.55 5.27
C ASP A 12 8.29 20.91 4.19
N LYS A 13 8.63 19.70 3.73
CA LYS A 13 7.91 18.96 2.69
C LYS A 13 7.31 17.68 3.26
N VAL A 14 6.19 17.30 2.68
CA VAL A 14 5.45 16.08 3.01
C VAL A 14 5.27 15.22 1.77
N PHE A 15 5.04 13.92 1.97
CA PHE A 15 4.65 13.05 0.88
C PHE A 15 3.36 13.52 0.23
N TYR A 16 3.29 13.36 -1.09
CA TYR A 16 2.07 13.59 -1.84
C TYR A 16 1.05 12.50 -1.52
N VAL A 17 -0.20 12.88 -1.25
CA VAL A 17 -1.21 11.96 -0.70
C VAL A 17 -1.46 10.72 -1.58
N TRP A 18 -1.33 10.85 -2.90
CA TRP A 18 -1.52 9.72 -3.81
C TRP A 18 -0.36 8.72 -3.81
N PHE A 19 0.76 9.06 -3.17
CA PHE A 19 1.85 8.11 -2.89
C PHE A 19 1.60 7.34 -1.60
N ASP A 20 1.22 8.02 -0.51
CA ASP A 20 1.14 7.40 0.82
C ASP A 20 -0.24 6.89 1.21
N ALA A 21 -1.34 7.39 0.62
CA ALA A 21 -2.70 6.95 0.96
C ALA A 21 -2.91 5.43 0.83
N PRO A 22 -2.42 4.74 -0.23
CA PRO A 22 -2.55 3.28 -0.32
C PRO A 22 -1.76 2.51 0.76
N LEU A 23 -0.67 3.08 1.30
CA LEU A 23 0.04 2.49 2.45
C LEU A 23 -0.81 2.54 3.73
N GLY A 24 -1.86 3.38 3.73
CA GLY A 24 -2.91 3.41 4.74
C GLY A 24 -3.47 2.02 5.04
N TYR A 25 -3.73 1.18 4.02
CA TYR A 25 -4.25 -0.18 4.25
C TYR A 25 -3.32 -1.03 5.12
N VAL A 26 -2.02 -0.99 4.85
CA VAL A 26 -1.00 -1.70 5.63
C VAL A 26 -0.94 -1.16 7.06
N SER A 27 -0.95 0.17 7.22
CA SER A 27 -0.90 0.81 8.54
C SER A 27 -2.14 0.53 9.40
N ILE A 28 -3.33 0.45 8.79
CA ILE A 28 -4.58 0.11 9.46
C ILE A 28 -4.53 -1.34 9.94
N THR A 29 -4.08 -2.28 9.10
CA THR A 29 -3.91 -3.69 9.51
C THR A 29 -2.89 -3.82 10.64
N LYS A 30 -1.76 -3.10 10.55
CA LYS A 30 -0.75 -3.04 11.62
C LYS A 30 -1.30 -2.51 12.94
N ARG A 31 -2.21 -1.53 12.88
CA ARG A 31 -2.89 -1.02 14.07
C ARG A 31 -3.82 -2.05 14.69
N TYR A 32 -4.47 -2.88 13.87
CA TYR A 32 -5.40 -3.92 14.29
C TYR A 32 -4.69 -5.14 14.91
N THR A 33 -3.58 -5.61 14.32
CA THR A 33 -2.90 -6.83 14.78
C THR A 33 -1.38 -6.75 14.67
N LYS A 34 -0.68 -7.44 15.58
CA LYS A 34 0.79 -7.61 15.54
C LYS A 34 1.23 -8.51 14.38
N ASP A 35 0.37 -9.41 13.92
CA ASP A 35 0.63 -10.35 12.83
C ASP A 35 0.35 -9.78 11.42
N TYR A 36 0.26 -8.45 11.28
CA TYR A 36 -0.18 -7.81 10.03
C TYR A 36 0.67 -8.20 8.81
N GLU A 37 1.96 -8.50 9.02
CA GLU A 37 2.87 -8.87 7.94
C GLU A 37 2.46 -10.16 7.27
N LYS A 38 1.81 -11.10 7.96
CA LYS A 38 1.30 -12.34 7.33
C LYS A 38 0.27 -12.04 6.23
N TRP A 39 -0.47 -10.94 6.35
CA TRP A 39 -1.46 -10.52 5.36
C TRP A 39 -0.86 -9.75 4.19
N TRP A 40 0.19 -8.97 4.43
CA TRP A 40 0.78 -8.05 3.45
C TRP A 40 2.08 -8.55 2.82
N LYS A 41 2.74 -9.53 3.44
CA LYS A 41 3.96 -10.22 3.01
C LYS A 41 3.79 -11.73 3.24
N PRO A 42 2.83 -12.37 2.55
CA PRO A 42 2.50 -13.77 2.78
C PRO A 42 3.70 -14.69 2.54
N THR A 43 3.88 -15.66 3.43
CA THR A 43 4.85 -16.75 3.31
C THR A 43 4.21 -17.97 2.64
N LYS A 44 4.98 -19.04 2.36
CA LYS A 44 4.46 -20.24 1.68
C LYS A 44 3.29 -20.93 2.40
N ASP A 45 3.18 -20.72 3.71
CA ASP A 45 2.17 -21.25 4.62
C ASP A 45 0.94 -20.34 4.78
N THR A 46 0.95 -19.13 4.19
CA THR A 46 -0.16 -18.18 4.25
C THR A 46 -0.61 -17.81 2.84
N ASP A 47 -1.73 -18.35 2.37
CA ASP A 47 -2.33 -17.96 1.08
C ASP A 47 -3.26 -16.75 1.28
N VAL A 48 -3.01 -15.69 0.51
CA VAL A 48 -3.80 -14.45 0.56
C VAL A 48 -4.20 -14.07 -0.86
N ASN A 49 -5.49 -13.81 -1.06
CA ASN A 49 -6.01 -13.21 -2.29
C ASN A 49 -6.51 -11.80 -1.98
N LEU A 50 -5.77 -10.78 -2.45
CA LEU A 50 -6.12 -9.38 -2.19
C LEU A 50 -7.16 -8.87 -3.19
N TYR A 51 -8.31 -8.45 -2.66
CA TYR A 51 -9.40 -7.79 -3.39
C TYR A 51 -9.45 -6.32 -2.99
N GLN A 52 -9.56 -5.42 -3.97
CA GLN A 52 -9.72 -3.99 -3.72
C GLN A 52 -10.98 -3.45 -4.40
N PHE A 53 -11.85 -2.83 -3.61
CA PHE A 53 -13.10 -2.22 -4.06
C PHE A 53 -12.94 -0.70 -4.08
N MET A 54 -13.32 -0.06 -5.18
CA MET A 54 -13.17 1.40 -5.35
C MET A 54 -14.08 1.94 -6.47
N ALA A 55 -14.19 3.25 -6.61
CA ALA A 55 -14.74 3.86 -7.82
C ALA A 55 -13.69 3.90 -8.95
N LYS A 56 -14.14 4.01 -10.21
CA LYS A 56 -13.29 3.91 -11.41
C LYS A 56 -12.08 4.86 -11.43
N ASP A 57 -12.17 6.01 -10.79
CA ASP A 57 -11.14 7.04 -10.73
C ASP A 57 -9.89 6.61 -9.94
N ASN A 58 -10.05 5.70 -8.99
CA ASN A 58 -8.94 5.16 -8.20
C ASN A 58 -8.17 4.04 -8.90
N VAL A 59 -8.71 3.46 -9.97
CA VAL A 59 -8.15 2.27 -10.62
C VAL A 59 -6.67 2.45 -11.02
N PRO A 60 -6.22 3.56 -11.66
CA PRO A 60 -4.82 3.71 -12.02
C PRO A 60 -3.87 3.71 -10.82
N PHE A 61 -4.30 4.26 -9.67
CA PHE A 61 -3.48 4.29 -8.47
C PHE A 61 -3.30 2.90 -7.88
N HIS A 62 -4.33 2.05 -7.96
CA HIS A 62 -4.33 0.71 -7.38
C HIS A 62 -3.83 -0.39 -8.33
N ALA A 63 -3.96 -0.18 -9.64
CA ALA A 63 -3.46 -1.12 -10.65
C ALA A 63 -2.00 -0.87 -11.03
N ILE A 64 -1.50 0.37 -10.88
CA ILE A 64 -0.17 0.78 -11.36
C ILE A 64 0.66 1.37 -10.24
N MET A 65 0.28 2.53 -9.69
CA MET A 65 1.15 3.30 -8.78
C MET A 65 1.50 2.54 -7.49
N PHE A 66 0.50 1.98 -6.83
CA PHE A 66 0.69 1.25 -5.58
C PHE A 66 1.44 -0.07 -5.81
N PRO A 67 1.07 -0.93 -6.77
CA PRO A 67 1.87 -2.11 -7.12
C PRO A 67 3.32 -1.77 -7.47
N ALA A 68 3.57 -0.72 -8.26
CA ALA A 68 4.93 -0.29 -8.60
C ALA A 68 5.72 0.12 -7.35
N THR A 69 5.10 0.83 -6.40
CA THR A 69 5.71 1.21 -5.12
C THR A 69 6.06 -0.03 -4.29
N LEU A 70 5.16 -1.01 -4.21
CA LEU A 70 5.38 -2.26 -3.48
C LEU A 70 6.50 -3.12 -4.10
N LEU A 71 6.56 -3.17 -5.44
CA LEU A 71 7.61 -3.84 -6.20
C LEU A 71 8.96 -3.15 -6.03
N ALA A 72 9.01 -1.83 -6.09
CA ALA A 72 10.24 -1.05 -5.90
C ALA A 72 10.83 -1.20 -4.49
N ALA A 73 9.99 -1.45 -3.48
CA ALA A 73 10.46 -1.75 -2.13
C ALA A 73 11.14 -3.13 -2.03
N ASP A 74 10.84 -4.05 -2.94
CA ASP A 74 11.40 -5.41 -3.04
C ASP A 74 11.38 -6.19 -1.70
N GLN A 75 10.23 -6.23 -1.04
CA GLN A 75 10.07 -6.88 0.28
C GLN A 75 9.06 -8.03 0.28
N GLY A 76 8.74 -8.60 -0.88
CA GLY A 76 7.78 -9.70 -1.01
C GLY A 76 6.35 -9.31 -0.63
N HIS A 77 5.95 -8.06 -0.88
CA HIS A 77 4.58 -7.63 -0.63
C HIS A 77 3.59 -8.32 -1.57
N ILE A 78 2.41 -8.65 -1.05
CA ILE A 78 1.30 -9.08 -1.90
C ILE A 78 0.83 -7.95 -2.80
N LEU A 79 0.55 -8.28 -4.06
CA LEU A 79 -0.09 -7.38 -5.02
C LEU A 79 -1.58 -7.67 -5.12
N VAL A 80 -2.34 -6.68 -5.55
CA VAL A 80 -3.78 -6.86 -5.79
C VAL A 80 -4.01 -7.93 -6.85
N LYS A 81 -4.92 -8.87 -6.55
CA LYS A 81 -5.30 -9.94 -7.48
C LYS A 81 -6.57 -9.59 -8.25
N HIS A 82 -7.49 -8.91 -7.59
CA HIS A 82 -8.76 -8.50 -8.17
C HIS A 82 -9.09 -7.06 -7.77
N ILE A 83 -9.31 -6.19 -8.75
CA ILE A 83 -9.86 -4.85 -8.56
C ILE A 83 -11.32 -4.88 -8.99
N MET A 84 -12.21 -4.48 -8.09
CA MET A 84 -13.64 -4.34 -8.34
C MET A 84 -13.98 -2.85 -8.35
N ALA A 85 -14.31 -2.32 -9.53
CA ALA A 85 -14.64 -0.91 -9.69
C ALA A 85 -16.00 -0.69 -10.36
N THR A 86 -16.69 0.35 -9.93
CA THR A 86 -17.95 0.85 -10.50
C THR A 86 -17.78 2.25 -11.09
#